data_AF-A0A1H0EK91-F1
#
_entry.id   AF-A0A1H0EK91-F1
#
_cell.length_a   1.000
_cell.length_b   1.000
_cell.length_c   1.000
_cell.angle_alpha   90.00
_cell.angle_beta   90.00
_cell.angle_gamma   90.00
#
_symmetry.space_group_name_H-M   'P 1'
#
loop_
_entity.id
_entity.type
_entity.pdbx_description
1 polymer ?
#
loop_
_entity_poly.entity_id
_entity_poly.type
_entity_poly.pdbx_seq_one_letter_code
_entity_poly.pdbx_strand_id
1 'polypeptide(L)' 'TTDENGRGLFLVSQLSRRWGSRPIPGGKVVWAEQELISAFGKKPDP' A
#
# COMPACT_ATOMS: atom_id res chain seq x y z
N THR A 1 17.84 -3.27 -14.12
CA THR A 1 17.88 -2.00 -13.37
C THR A 1 16.95 -2.15 -12.19
N THR A 2 17.42 -2.82 -11.14
CA THR A 2 16.54 -3.20 -10.03
C THR A 2 17.04 -2.47 -8.80
N ASP A 3 16.35 -1.37 -8.52
CA ASP A 3 16.19 -0.70 -7.24
C ASP A 3 16.26 0.82 -7.47
N GLU A 4 15.09 1.45 -7.50
CA GLU A 4 14.95 2.90 -7.45
C GLU A 4 15.31 3.37 -6.03
N ASN A 5 16.57 3.18 -5.60
CA ASN A 5 17.11 3.50 -4.28
C ASN A 5 16.24 3.06 -3.08
N GLY A 6 15.51 1.95 -3.17
CA GLY A 6 14.63 1.44 -2.11
C GLY A 6 13.40 2.31 -1.82
N ARG A 7 13.16 3.38 -2.60
CA ARG A 7 12.11 4.37 -2.30
C ARG A 7 10.71 3.80 -2.47
N GLY A 8 10.50 2.90 -3.43
CA GLY A 8 9.20 2.26 -3.61
C GLY A 8 8.73 1.48 -2.39
N LEU A 9 9.64 0.72 -1.75
CA LEU A 9 9.33 0.00 -0.51
C LEU A 9 9.19 0.95 0.69
N PHE A 10 9.97 2.02 0.72
CA PHE A 10 9.82 3.07 1.73
C PHE A 10 8.44 3.74 1.66
N LEU A 11 7.96 4.08 0.47
CA LEU A 11 6.62 4.66 0.31
C LEU A 11 5.52 3.69 0.72
N VAL A 12 5.63 2.40 0.35
CA VAL A 12 4.68 1.37 0.78
C VAL A 12 4.66 1.22 2.30
N SER A 13 5.82 1.27 2.97
CA SER A 13 5.89 1.16 4.42
C SER A 13 5.31 2.37 5.16
N GLN A 14 5.47 3.57 4.62
CA GLN A 14 4.92 4.79 5.22
C GLN A 14 3.42 4.94 5.03
N LEU A 15 2.88 4.45 3.92
CA LEU A 15 1.48 4.69 3.57
C LEU A 15 0.55 3.56 4.01
N SER A 16 1.04 2.36 4.32
CA SER A 16 0.21 1.18 4.54
C SER A 16 0.10 0.79 6.02
N ARG A 17 -1.10 0.37 6.45
CA ARG A 17 -1.31 -0.15 7.81
C ARG A 17 -0.56 -1.45 8.03
N ARG A 18 -0.64 -2.33 7.05
CA ARG A 18 0.09 -3.59 6.96
C ARG A 18 0.52 -3.77 5.53
N TRP A 19 1.66 -4.40 5.34
CA TRP A 19 2.16 -4.69 4.01
C TRP A 19 3.09 -5.89 4.08
N GLY A 20 3.37 -6.46 2.91
CA GLY A 20 4.37 -7.51 2.79
C GLY A 20 4.84 -7.65 1.36
N SER A 21 5.92 -8.41 1.20
CA SER A 21 6.41 -8.79 -0.12
C SER A 21 6.82 -10.26 -0.15
N ARG A 22 6.63 -10.90 -1.29
CA ARG A 22 7.09 -12.27 -1.55
C ARG A 22 7.84 -12.29 -2.88
N PRO A 23 9.12 -12.71 -2.91
CA PRO A 23 9.83 -12.90 -4.17
C PRO A 23 9.20 -14.05 -4.96
N ILE A 24 9.17 -13.91 -6.30
CA ILE A 24 8.71 -14.93 -7.24
C ILE A 24 9.71 -15.00 -8.40
N PRO A 25 9.78 -16.12 -9.15
CA PRO A 25 10.57 -16.15 -10.38
C PRO A 25 10.17 -15.00 -11.30
N GLY A 26 11.16 -14.21 -11.74
CA GLY A 26 10.92 -13.03 -12.59
C GLY A 26 10.46 -11.76 -11.86
N GLY A 27 10.32 -11.74 -10.52
CA GLY A 27 9.96 -10.51 -9.81
C GLY A 27 9.57 -10.68 -8.34
N LYS A 28 8.58 -9.90 -7.91
CA LYS A 28 8.02 -9.94 -6.55
C LYS A 28 6.54 -9.57 -6.57
N VAL A 29 5.79 -10.14 -5.65
CA VAL A 29 4.45 -9.68 -5.30
C VAL A 29 4.56 -8.77 -4.08
N VAL A 30 3.88 -7.62 -4.11
CA VAL A 30 3.76 -6.70 -2.98
C VAL A 30 2.27 -6.53 -2.67
N TRP A 31 1.89 -6.56 -1.39
CA TRP A 31 0.52 -6.28 -0.95
C TRP A 31 0.54 -5.24 0.16
N ALA A 32 -0.55 -4.47 0.26
CA ALA A 32 -0.73 -3.41 1.25
C ALA A 32 -2.19 -3.36 1.69
N GLU A 33 -2.43 -3.16 2.98
CA GLU A 33 -3.72 -2.92 3.57
C GLU A 33 -3.93 -1.40 3.75
N GLN A 34 -5.05 -0.90 3.23
CA GLN A 34 -5.46 0.50 3.30
C GLN A 34 -6.87 0.60 3.88
N GLU A 35 -7.10 1.59 4.74
CA GLU A 35 -8.46 1.94 5.13
C GLU A 35 -9.14 2.66 3.97
N LEU A 36 -10.22 2.06 3.47
CA LEU A 36 -11.10 2.74 2.53
C LEU A 36 -11.94 3.71 3.33
N ILE A 37 -11.62 5.00 3.24
CA ILE A 37 -12.50 6.04 3.75
C ILE A 37 -13.78 5.99 2.92
N SER A 38 -14.87 5.54 3.52
CA SER A 38 -16.20 5.62 2.89
C SER A 38 -16.62 7.08 2.83
N ALA A 39 -16.30 7.74 1.72
CA ALA A 39 -16.75 9.11 1.44
C ALA A 39 -18.27 9.21 1.23
N PHE A 40 -19.00 8.09 1.22
CA PHE A 40 -20.43 8.04 0.91
C PHE A 40 -21.33 7.75 2.13
N GLY A 41 -20.83 7.99 3.35
CA GLY A 41 -21.53 7.61 4.58
C GLY A 41 -21.95 8.73 5.54
N LYS A 42 -21.53 9.98 5.34
CA LYS A 42 -21.98 11.08 6.21
C LYS A 42 -23.22 11.74 5.61
N LYS A 43 -24.40 11.26 5.98
CA LYS A 43 -25.61 12.11 5.95
C LYS A 43 -25.34 13.27 6.92
N PRO A 44 -25.42 14.55 6.51
CA PRO A 44 -25.29 15.64 7.48
C PRO A 44 -26.38 15.48 8.55
N ASP A 45 -26.01 15.71 9.82
CA ASP A 45 -26.99 15.83 10.90
C ASP A 45 -28.01 16.93 10.53
N PRO A 46 -29.30 16.76 10.86
CA PRO A 46 -30.35 17.70 10.48
C PRO A 46 -30.13 19.12 11.03
#